data_AF-A0A432U624-F1
#
_entry.id   AF-A0A432U624-F1
#
_cell.length_a   1.000
_cell.length_b   1.000
_cell.length_c   1.000
_cell.angle_alpha   90.00
_cell.angle_beta   90.00
_cell.angle_gamma   90.00
#
_symmetry.space_group_name_H-M   'P 1'
#
loop_
_entity.id
_entity.type
_entity.pdbx_description
1 polymer ?
#
loop_
_entity_poly.entity_id
_entity_poly.type
_entity_poly.pdbx_seq_one_letter_code
_entity_poly.pdbx_strand_id
1 'polypeptide(L)' 'KVSTTNDLGMPVDYVEAAAFGFFAQQTLKGKTSSLPLVTGAKGARILGAIYAAQ' A
#
# COMPACT_ATOMS: atom_id res chain seq x y z
N LYS A 1 18.54 16.92 1.59
CA LYS A 1 18.57 16.84 3.07
C LYS A 1 18.02 15.47 3.46
N VAL A 2 18.67 14.76 4.37
CA VAL A 2 18.14 13.49 4.90
C VAL A 2 17.29 13.80 6.11
N SER A 3 16.09 13.24 6.18
CA SER A 3 15.09 13.48 7.22
C SER A 3 14.17 12.27 7.38
N THR A 4 13.39 12.23 8.46
CA THR A 4 12.44 11.15 8.70
C THR A 4 11.06 11.48 8.12
N THR A 5 10.19 10.47 7.98
CA THR A 5 8.81 10.70 7.54
C THR A 5 7.96 11.41 8.62
N ASN A 6 8.44 11.49 9.87
CA ASN A 6 7.79 12.30 10.92
C ASN A 6 7.64 13.75 10.46
N ASP A 7 8.65 14.28 9.76
CA ASP A 7 8.67 15.65 9.23
C ASP A 7 7.61 15.86 8.13
N LEU A 8 7.07 14.77 7.56
CA LEU A 8 6.00 14.75 6.58
C LEU A 8 4.62 14.43 7.19
N GLY A 9 4.53 14.36 8.53
CA GLY A 9 3.30 14.00 9.24
C GLY A 9 2.98 12.50 9.22
N MET A 10 3.92 11.65 8.79
CA MET A 10 3.77 10.20 8.80
C MET A 10 4.77 9.56 9.78
N PRO A 11 4.32 9.15 10.98
CA PRO A 11 5.17 8.53 11.98
C PRO A 11 5.97 7.36 11.40
N VAL A 12 7.29 7.35 11.61
CA VAL A 12 8.22 6.34 11.05
C VAL A 12 7.78 4.90 11.38
N ASP A 13 7.30 4.68 12.60
CA ASP A 13 6.89 3.35 13.08
C ASP A 13 5.62 2.83 12.39
N TYR A 14 4.86 3.70 11.72
CA TYR A 14 3.56 3.38 11.14
C TYR A 14 3.57 3.36 9.61
N VAL A 15 4.68 3.68 8.95
CA VAL A 15 4.76 3.77 7.48
C VAL A 15 4.32 2.46 6.82
N GLU A 16 4.84 1.33 7.30
CA GLU A 16 4.52 0.01 6.73
C GLU A 16 3.07 -0.40 7.02
N ALA A 17 2.58 -0.16 8.24
CA ALA A 17 1.20 -0.45 8.62
C ALA A 17 0.20 0.35 7.78
N ALA A 18 0.48 1.64 7.54
CA ALA A 18 -0.34 2.48 6.68
C ALA A 18 -0.29 2.02 5.21
N ALA A 19 0.84 1.48 4.73
CA ALA A 19 0.93 0.90 3.40
C ALA A 19 -0.01 -0.32 3.24
N PHE A 20 -0.10 -1.20 4.25
CA PHE A 20 -1.09 -2.29 4.24
C PHE A 20 -2.54 -1.77 4.29
N GLY A 21 -2.81 -0.73 5.08
CA GLY A 21 -4.11 -0.04 5.08
C GLY A 21 -4.47 0.54 3.71
N PHE A 22 -3.50 1.14 3.02
CA PHE A 22 -3.65 1.60 1.65
C PHE A 22 -3.93 0.44 0.69
N PHE A 23 -3.20 -0.68 0.79
CA PHE A 23 -3.46 -1.86 -0.04
C PHE A 23 -4.89 -2.38 0.14
N ALA A 24 -5.36 -2.52 1.38
CA ALA A 24 -6.74 -2.91 1.67
C ALA A 24 -7.76 -1.93 1.04
N GLN A 25 -7.52 -0.62 1.15
CA GLN A 25 -8.37 0.38 0.52
C GLN A 25 -8.38 0.25 -1.01
N GLN A 26 -7.23 -0.01 -1.65
CA GLN A 26 -7.17 -0.21 -3.10
C GLN A 26 -7.92 -1.47 -3.53
N THR A 27 -7.79 -2.58 -2.78
CA THR A 27 -8.55 -3.81 -3.01
C THR A 27 -10.05 -3.55 -2.96
N LEU A 28 -10.54 -2.87 -1.92
CA LEU A 28 -11.95 -2.53 -1.76
C LEU A 28 -12.48 -1.61 -2.87
N LYS A 29 -11.63 -0.71 -3.39
CA LYS A 29 -11.98 0.19 -4.51
C LYS A 29 -11.80 -0.45 -5.89
N GLY A 30 -11.33 -1.71 -5.97
CA GLY A 30 -11.02 -2.37 -7.24
C GLY A 30 -9.88 -1.70 -8.01
N LYS A 31 -8.94 -1.07 -7.30
CA LYS A 31 -7.81 -0.32 -7.88
C LYS A 31 -6.49 -1.06 -7.67
N THR A 32 -5.55 -0.87 -8.60
CA THR A 32 -4.22 -1.48 -8.51
C THR A 32 -3.36 -0.77 -7.47
N SER A 33 -2.62 -1.52 -6.68
CA SER A 33 -1.61 -1.00 -5.74
C SER A 33 -0.18 -1.38 -6.12
N SER A 34 0.01 -2.18 -7.18
CA SER A 34 1.33 -2.58 -7.67
C SER A 34 1.80 -1.78 -8.88
N LEU A 35 3.11 -1.62 -9.00
CA LEU A 35 3.79 -1.03 -10.14
C LEU A 35 4.74 -2.06 -10.78
N PRO A 36 4.55 -2.43 -12.07
CA PRO A 36 5.43 -3.37 -12.78
C PRO A 36 6.91 -3.01 -12.71
N LEU A 37 7.25 -1.72 -12.77
CA LEU A 37 8.62 -1.23 -12.71
C LEU A 37 9.30 -1.56 -11.37
N VAL A 38 8.54 -1.71 -10.29
CA VAL A 38 9.05 -2.04 -8.95
C VAL A 38 9.16 -3.56 -8.76
N THR A 39 8.17 -4.31 -9.25
CA THR A 39 8.05 -5.75 -8.92
C THR A 39 8.42 -6.70 -10.06
N GLY A 40 8.62 -6.22 -11.29
CA GLY A 40 8.83 -7.05 -12.49
C GLY A 40 7.60 -7.83 -12.96
N ALA A 41 6.41 -7.54 -12.42
CA ALA A 41 5.18 -8.20 -12.86
C ALA A 41 4.82 -7.83 -14.30
N LYS A 42 4.13 -8.72 -15.03
CA LYS A 42 3.69 -8.46 -16.42
C LYS A 42 2.74 -7.26 -16.58
N GLY A 43 2.17 -6.75 -15.49
CA GLY A 43 1.28 -5.59 -15.49
C GLY A 43 0.81 -5.27 -14.07
N ALA A 44 0.21 -4.09 -13.88
CA ALA A 44 -0.34 -3.67 -12.58
C ALA A 44 -1.47 -4.61 -12.15
N ARG A 45 -1.58 -4.90 -10.85
CA ARG A 45 -2.55 -5.84 -10.27
C ARG A 45 -3.22 -5.24 -9.04
N ILE A 46 -4.50 -5.58 -8.88
CA ILE A 46 -5.18 -5.46 -7.59
C ILE A 46 -4.58 -6.56 -6.71
N LEU A 47 -4.10 -6.20 -5.53
CA LEU A 47 -3.50 -7.14 -4.57
C LEU A 47 -4.48 -7.41 -3.43
N GLY A 48 -4.33 -8.56 -2.77
CA GLY A 48 -5.13 -8.95 -1.61
C GLY A 48 -6.41 -9.73 -1.94
N ALA A 49 -7.10 -10.18 -0.89
CA ALA A 49 -8.37 -10.87 -0.94
C ALA A 49 -9.28 -10.34 0.18
N ILE A 50 -10.60 -10.32 -0.07
CA ILE A 50 -11.58 -9.84 0.90
C ILE A 50 -12.18 -11.06 1.61
N TYR A 51 -11.96 -11.13 2.93
CA TYR A 51 -12.58 -12.10 3.81
C TYR A 51 -13.67 -11.36 4.59
N ALA A 52 -14.93 -11.65 4.30
CA ALA A 52 -16.05 -11.00 4.97
C ALA A 52 -16.06 -11.39 6.45
N ALA A 53 -16.29 -10.41 7.32
CA ALA A 53 -16.61 -10.68 8.71
C ALA A 53 -17.91 -11.49 8.77
N GLN A 54 -17.93 -12.52 9.61
CA GLN A 54 -19.12 -13.32 9.86
C GLN A 54 -20.06 -12.62 10.84
#